data_AF-A0A914TTA0-F1
#
_entry.id   AF-A0A914TTA0-F1
#
_cell.length_a   1.000
_cell.length_b   1.000
_cell.length_c   1.000
_cell.angle_alpha   90.00
_cell.angle_beta   90.00
_cell.angle_gamma   90.00
#
_symmetry.space_group_name_H-M   'P 1'
#
loop_
_entity.id
_entity.type
_entity.pdbx_description
1 polymer ?
#
loop_
_entity_poly.entity_id
_entity_poly.type
_entity_poly.pdbx_seq_one_letter_code
_entity_poly.pdbx_strand_id
1 'polypeptide(L)'
;KFQRITESGALRLAAIPISVDSTFLKNPEAQNVIDAYEPQSMPDIKLIDEGIYDSDERMNEFCSALNEDEKNATIKIITSLKDSTFHGRTLAELRALSFIEESVPEDVTDSILKALEKSHFIFSCGIDTIRYVHIRYALEWGLNIDEKVLFVKPWTNDDGTIDYSTFRWMSEMVFATIYESPDITIANIKSYFSNVIHPVFIDDIIEFLCKVQIVEKYDDEIIKIVYINPFMKEETVETETSVRTLYNGIDLFALIFEGIDTPEFARQKHTNQSPHHLREEREQEFDETMNVENFAEETLDESML
;
A
#
# COMPACT_ATOMS: atom_id res chain seq x y z
N LYS A 1 -7.50 -25.78 -3.72
CA LYS A 1 -8.92 -25.66 -3.29
C LYS A 1 -8.87 -25.60 -1.77
N PHE A 2 -8.92 -24.40 -1.20
CA PHE A 2 -8.75 -24.19 0.24
C PHE A 2 -10.04 -24.59 0.96
N GLN A 3 -9.92 -25.22 2.11
CA GLN A 3 -11.05 -25.57 2.96
C GLN A 3 -10.79 -24.93 4.33
N ARG A 4 -11.54 -23.87 4.65
CA ARG A 4 -11.47 -23.23 5.96
C ARG A 4 -11.97 -24.24 7.00
N ILE A 5 -11.18 -24.46 8.05
CA ILE A 5 -11.69 -25.07 9.27
C ILE A 5 -12.43 -23.97 10.02
N THR A 6 -13.73 -23.87 9.81
CA THR A 6 -14.58 -23.12 10.73
C THR A 6 -14.87 -24.03 11.92
N GLU A 7 -14.05 -23.96 12.97
CA GLU A 7 -14.53 -24.41 14.27
C GLU A 7 -15.69 -23.49 14.67
N SER A 8 -16.85 -24.11 14.88
CA SER A 8 -18.05 -23.49 15.42
C SER A 8 -17.76 -22.86 16.79
N GLY A 9 -17.39 -21.59 16.80
CA GLY A 9 -17.23 -20.75 17.99
C GLY A 9 -18.47 -19.91 18.29
N ALA A 10 -19.62 -20.54 18.53
CA ALA A 10 -20.66 -19.89 19.30
C ALA A 10 -20.13 -19.64 20.73
N LEU A 11 -20.26 -18.38 21.21
CA LEU A 11 -19.80 -17.80 22.49
C LEU A 11 -18.36 -17.22 22.39
N ARG A 12 -18.12 -15.91 22.42
CA ARG A 12 -18.73 -14.87 23.25
C ARG A 12 -18.82 -13.53 22.50
N LEU A 13 -20.03 -13.16 22.08
CA LEU A 13 -20.42 -11.75 22.04
C LEU A 13 -20.51 -11.26 23.49
N ALA A 14 -19.37 -10.96 24.11
CA ALA A 14 -19.39 -9.94 25.14
C ALA A 14 -19.53 -8.62 24.39
N ALA A 15 -20.77 -8.26 24.07
CA ALA A 15 -21.11 -6.88 23.76
C ALA A 15 -20.67 -6.08 24.99
N ILE A 16 -19.46 -5.51 24.93
CA ILE A 16 -19.15 -4.35 25.74
C ILE A 16 -20.02 -3.27 25.10
N PRO A 17 -21.07 -2.78 25.78
CA PRO A 17 -21.70 -1.57 25.32
C PRO A 17 -20.67 -0.49 25.63
N ILE A 18 -19.78 -0.23 24.67
CA ILE A 18 -19.13 1.07 24.62
C ILE A 18 -20.30 1.99 24.30
N SER A 19 -20.87 2.56 25.37
CA SER A 19 -21.68 3.75 25.30
C SER A 19 -21.01 4.63 24.26
N VAL A 20 -21.67 4.83 23.12
CA VAL A 20 -21.26 5.79 22.11
C VAL A 20 -21.44 7.14 22.79
N ASP A 21 -20.45 7.47 23.62
CA ASP A 21 -20.40 8.74 24.28
C ASP A 21 -20.17 9.72 23.13
N SER A 22 -21.14 10.62 22.96
CA SER A 22 -21.15 11.71 21.99
C SER A 22 -19.92 12.65 22.08
N THR A 23 -18.94 12.29 22.91
CA THR A 23 -17.60 12.86 23.04
C THR A 23 -16.56 12.22 22.11
N PHE A 24 -16.81 11.04 21.50
CA PHE A 24 -15.94 10.49 20.44
C PHE A 24 -15.98 11.35 19.15
N LEU A 25 -17.00 12.21 19.02
CA LEU A 25 -17.12 13.27 18.00
C LEU A 25 -16.02 14.34 18.09
N LYS A 26 -15.14 14.24 19.08
CA LYS A 26 -13.94 15.06 19.22
C LYS A 26 -12.71 14.19 19.50
N ASN A 27 -12.64 12.96 18.96
CA ASN A 27 -11.52 12.08 19.28
C ASN A 27 -10.21 12.69 18.75
N PRO A 28 -9.37 13.27 19.62
CA PRO A 28 -8.09 13.82 19.21
C PRO A 28 -7.20 12.70 18.70
N GLU A 29 -7.42 11.43 19.07
CA GLU A 29 -6.63 10.29 18.61
C GLU A 29 -6.81 10.00 17.13
N ALA A 30 -8.00 10.17 16.54
CA ALA A 30 -8.20 9.95 15.10
C ALA A 30 -7.53 11.07 14.28
N GLN A 31 -7.71 12.32 14.70
CA GLN A 31 -7.02 13.46 14.11
C GLN A 31 -5.50 13.36 14.35
N ASN A 32 -5.05 12.96 15.53
CA ASN A 32 -3.64 12.72 15.84
C ASN A 32 -3.07 11.55 15.03
N VAL A 33 -3.84 10.51 14.69
CA VAL A 33 -3.39 9.41 13.82
C VAL A 33 -3.26 9.88 12.38
N ILE A 34 -4.13 10.78 11.92
CA ILE A 34 -4.05 11.41 10.60
C ILE A 34 -2.91 12.43 10.54
N ASP A 35 -2.76 13.27 11.57
CA ASP A 35 -1.71 14.28 11.69
C ASP A 35 -0.35 13.64 11.98
N ALA A 36 -0.31 12.49 12.64
CA ALA A 36 0.89 11.66 12.84
C ALA A 36 1.09 10.60 11.75
N TYR A 37 0.20 10.54 10.75
CA TYR A 37 0.49 9.81 9.52
C TYR A 37 1.52 10.63 8.75
N GLU A 38 2.78 10.53 9.17
CA GLU A 38 3.87 11.03 8.37
C GLU A 38 3.98 10.09 7.15
N PRO A 39 4.03 10.63 5.91
CA PRO A 39 4.59 9.86 4.81
C PRO A 39 5.90 9.24 5.31
N GLN A 40 6.25 8.03 4.88
CA GLN A 40 7.59 7.50 5.13
C GLN A 40 8.57 8.53 4.55
N SER A 41 9.04 9.44 5.41
CA SER A 41 9.93 10.49 5.00
C SER A 41 11.27 9.81 4.86
N MET A 42 11.84 9.87 3.65
CA MET A 42 13.24 9.52 3.56
C MET A 42 14.02 10.58 4.36
N PRO A 43 15.11 10.17 5.01
CA PRO A 43 15.97 11.10 5.72
C PRO A 43 16.40 12.29 4.86
N ASP A 44 16.78 13.39 5.51
CA ASP A 44 17.24 14.63 4.87
C ASP A 44 18.34 14.34 3.84
N ILE A 45 18.20 14.89 2.62
CA ILE A 45 19.17 14.70 1.53
C ILE A 45 20.58 15.06 1.98
N LYS A 46 20.73 16.15 2.72
CA LYS A 46 22.05 16.62 3.18
C LYS A 46 22.72 15.57 4.04
N LEU A 47 21.95 14.93 4.92
CA LEU A 47 22.46 13.90 5.81
C LEU A 47 22.75 12.58 5.06
N ILE A 48 22.03 12.29 3.97
CA ILE A 48 22.34 11.16 3.07
C ILE A 48 23.63 11.45 2.30
N ASP A 49 23.76 12.63 1.70
CA ASP A 49 24.94 13.07 0.94
C ASP A 49 26.19 13.17 1.82
N GLU A 50 26.04 13.61 3.07
CA GLU A 50 27.10 13.64 4.08
C GLU A 50 27.46 12.24 4.61
N GLY A 51 26.73 11.20 4.19
CA GLY A 51 26.97 9.81 4.59
C GLY A 51 26.67 9.52 6.06
N ILE A 52 25.93 10.41 6.75
CA ILE A 52 25.68 10.31 8.19
C ILE A 52 24.88 9.04 8.51
N TYR A 53 23.87 8.74 7.70
CA TYR A 53 23.05 7.54 7.85
C TYR A 53 23.78 6.22 7.58
N ASP A 54 24.93 6.30 6.93
CA ASP A 54 25.76 5.19 6.47
C ASP A 54 27.12 5.14 7.18
N SER A 55 27.25 5.85 8.30
CA SER A 55 28.48 5.87 9.07
C SER A 55 28.70 4.56 9.83
N ASP A 56 29.96 4.08 9.83
CA ASP A 56 30.36 2.88 10.56
C ASP A 56 30.11 3.02 12.07
N GLU A 57 30.22 4.24 12.61
CA GLU A 57 29.95 4.54 14.03
C GLU A 57 28.49 4.24 14.40
N ARG A 58 27.55 4.71 13.58
CA ARG A 58 26.11 4.49 13.79
C ARG A 58 25.73 3.02 13.59
N MET A 59 26.33 2.35 12.62
CA MET A 59 26.15 0.91 12.41
C MET A 59 26.68 0.11 13.62
N ASN A 60 27.83 0.49 14.18
CA ASN A 60 28.39 -0.14 15.37
C ASN A 60 27.51 0.10 16.61
N GLU A 61 26.96 1.30 16.78
CA GLU A 61 26.01 1.61 17.84
C GLU A 61 24.75 0.75 17.72
N PHE A 62 24.16 0.68 16.52
CA PHE A 62 23.00 -0.18 16.25
C PHE A 62 23.29 -1.65 16.57
N CYS A 63 24.44 -2.16 16.14
CA CYS A 63 24.85 -3.53 16.38
C CYS A 63 25.18 -3.84 17.85
N SER A 64 25.47 -2.83 18.67
CA SER A 64 25.81 -3.04 20.09
C SER A 64 24.61 -3.52 20.94
N ALA A 65 23.40 -3.29 20.44
CA ALA A 65 22.15 -3.72 21.07
C ALA A 65 21.70 -5.12 20.62
N LEU A 66 22.37 -5.72 19.64
CA LEU A 66 22.01 -7.02 19.06
C LEU A 66 22.85 -8.15 19.66
N ASN A 67 22.32 -9.38 19.61
CA ASN A 67 23.14 -10.55 19.90
C ASN A 67 24.13 -10.84 18.75
N GLU A 68 25.10 -11.73 18.96
CA GLU A 68 26.17 -11.97 17.98
C GLU A 68 25.64 -12.53 16.64
N ASP A 69 24.61 -13.38 16.68
CA ASP A 69 23.99 -13.95 15.47
C ASP A 69 23.22 -12.89 14.67
N GLU A 70 22.40 -12.08 15.35
CA GLU A 70 21.66 -10.96 14.77
C GLU A 70 22.60 -9.90 14.18
N LYS A 71 23.71 -9.62 14.88
CA LYS A 71 24.74 -8.70 14.40
C LYS A 71 25.40 -9.23 13.13
N ASN A 72 25.79 -10.50 13.10
CA ASN A 72 26.38 -11.12 11.92
C ASN A 72 25.40 -11.13 10.74
N ALA A 73 24.13 -11.44 10.97
CA ALA A 73 23.08 -11.36 9.96
C ALA A 73 22.88 -9.92 9.44
N THR A 74 22.83 -8.94 10.35
CA THR A 74 22.70 -7.52 10.02
C THR A 74 23.84 -7.04 9.12
N ILE A 75 25.08 -7.37 9.47
CA ILE A 75 26.27 -7.00 8.68
C ILE A 75 26.20 -7.63 7.28
N LYS A 76 25.83 -8.91 7.18
CA LYS A 76 25.67 -9.61 5.89
C LYS A 76 24.59 -8.98 5.03
N ILE A 77 23.42 -8.66 5.61
CA ILE A 77 22.30 -7.99 4.92
C ILE A 77 22.76 -6.63 4.40
N ILE A 78 23.33 -5.78 5.26
CA ILE A 78 23.76 -4.43 4.87
C ILE A 78 24.84 -4.49 3.78
N THR A 79 25.82 -5.37 3.91
CA THR A 79 26.87 -5.55 2.89
C THR A 79 26.25 -5.96 1.55
N SER A 80 25.35 -6.94 1.57
CA SER A 80 24.67 -7.40 0.37
C SER A 80 23.80 -6.32 -0.28
N LEU A 81 23.17 -5.46 0.52
CA LEU A 81 22.38 -4.32 0.04
C LEU A 81 23.27 -3.23 -0.56
N LYS A 82 24.42 -2.93 0.08
CA LYS A 82 25.45 -2.03 -0.47
C LYS A 82 25.94 -2.54 -1.83
N ASP A 83 26.18 -3.84 -1.95
CA ASP A 83 26.63 -4.48 -3.19
C ASP A 83 25.55 -4.51 -4.28
N SER A 84 24.26 -4.62 -3.89
CA SER A 84 23.14 -4.61 -4.84
C SER A 84 22.82 -3.23 -5.43
N THR A 85 23.50 -2.17 -4.98
CA THR A 85 23.28 -0.79 -5.42
C THR A 85 21.81 -0.35 -5.26
N PHE A 86 21.32 0.53 -6.14
CA PHE A 86 19.92 0.94 -6.19
C PHE A 86 18.96 -0.21 -6.58
N HIS A 87 19.43 -1.38 -7.04
CA HIS A 87 18.50 -2.47 -7.39
C HIS A 87 17.92 -3.17 -6.15
N GLY A 88 18.58 -3.06 -5.00
CA GLY A 88 18.17 -3.70 -3.77
C GLY A 88 18.11 -5.23 -3.85
N ARG A 89 17.54 -5.82 -2.79
CA ARG A 89 17.33 -7.27 -2.66
C ARG A 89 15.90 -7.54 -2.22
N THR A 90 15.31 -8.59 -2.75
CA THR A 90 14.01 -9.11 -2.29
C THR A 90 14.15 -9.82 -0.94
N LEU A 91 13.03 -9.98 -0.23
CA LEU A 91 13.02 -10.73 1.03
C LEU A 91 13.57 -12.16 0.87
N ALA A 92 13.21 -12.84 -0.22
CA ALA A 92 13.69 -14.18 -0.53
C ALA A 92 15.22 -14.24 -0.72
N GLU A 93 15.79 -13.24 -1.39
CA GLU A 93 17.25 -13.14 -1.57
C GLU A 93 17.97 -12.83 -0.25
N LEU A 94 17.40 -11.97 0.59
CA LEU A 94 17.98 -11.63 1.90
C LEU A 94 17.93 -12.81 2.86
N ARG A 95 16.81 -13.54 2.89
CA ARG A 95 16.69 -14.79 3.64
C ARG A 95 17.71 -15.81 3.15
N ALA A 96 17.87 -15.99 1.84
CA ALA A 96 18.88 -16.89 1.28
C ALA A 96 20.32 -16.53 1.68
N LEU A 97 20.62 -15.27 1.99
CA LEU A 97 21.93 -14.81 2.46
C LEU A 97 22.15 -15.05 3.96
N SER A 98 21.10 -14.95 4.77
CA SER A 98 21.17 -15.23 6.21
C SER A 98 21.24 -16.73 6.52
N PHE A 99 20.84 -17.61 5.60
CA PHE A 99 20.83 -19.07 5.76
C PHE A 99 22.17 -19.80 5.52
N ILE A 100 23.28 -19.09 5.29
CA ILE A 100 24.58 -19.76 5.07
C ILE A 100 25.16 -20.34 6.39
N GLU A 101 24.64 -19.95 7.55
CA GLU A 101 24.93 -20.57 8.85
C GLU A 101 23.58 -20.90 9.52
N GLU A 102 23.33 -22.18 9.86
CA GLU A 102 22.06 -22.79 10.31
C GLU A 102 21.44 -22.19 11.62
N SER A 103 21.73 -20.96 12.02
CA SER A 103 21.38 -20.42 13.35
C SER A 103 20.30 -19.33 13.38
N VAL A 104 19.85 -18.77 12.26
CA VAL A 104 18.93 -17.61 12.27
C VAL A 104 17.53 -17.99 11.76
N PRO A 105 16.51 -18.04 12.65
CA PRO A 105 15.11 -18.26 12.24
C PRO A 105 14.59 -17.20 11.26
N GLU A 106 13.61 -17.57 10.43
CA GLU A 106 12.97 -16.64 9.47
C GLU A 106 12.44 -15.37 10.13
N ASP A 107 11.83 -15.51 11.31
CA ASP A 107 11.25 -14.41 12.09
C ASP A 107 12.29 -13.36 12.50
N VAL A 108 13.56 -13.76 12.64
CA VAL A 108 14.66 -12.86 13.01
C VAL A 108 15.05 -11.96 11.84
N THR A 109 15.01 -12.48 10.60
CA THR A 109 15.33 -11.67 9.41
C THR A 109 14.31 -10.54 9.24
N ASP A 110 13.02 -10.84 9.36
CA ASP A 110 11.97 -9.83 9.26
C ASP A 110 12.06 -8.79 10.39
N SER A 111 12.43 -9.22 11.59
CA SER A 111 12.64 -8.34 12.74
C SER A 111 13.83 -7.40 12.55
N ILE A 112 14.95 -7.91 12.02
CA ILE A 112 16.13 -7.12 11.67
C ILE A 112 15.77 -6.10 10.59
N LEU A 113 15.06 -6.50 9.53
CA LEU A 113 14.67 -5.59 8.45
C LEU A 113 13.79 -4.44 8.96
N LYS A 114 12.79 -4.75 9.80
CA LYS A 114 11.97 -3.72 10.46
C LYS A 114 12.81 -2.77 11.33
N ALA A 115 13.78 -3.30 12.06
CA ALA A 115 14.66 -2.48 12.90
C ALA A 115 15.59 -1.58 12.06
N LEU A 116 16.10 -2.08 10.94
CA LEU A 116 16.93 -1.34 9.99
C LEU A 116 16.13 -0.24 9.27
N GLU A 117 14.90 -0.52 8.85
CA GLU A 117 13.99 0.47 8.26
C GLU A 117 13.66 1.57 9.26
N LYS A 118 13.29 1.20 10.49
CA LYS A 118 13.02 2.17 11.57
C LYS A 118 14.24 3.04 11.90
N SER A 119 15.44 2.50 11.74
CA SER A 119 16.70 3.21 11.96
C SER A 119 17.22 3.91 10.70
N HIS A 120 16.45 3.91 9.60
CA HIS A 120 16.82 4.54 8.33
C HIS A 120 18.17 4.07 7.76
N PHE A 121 18.55 2.80 7.95
CA PHE A 121 19.68 2.21 7.23
C PHE A 121 19.27 1.67 5.87
N ILE A 122 17.99 1.30 5.74
CA ILE A 122 17.38 0.77 4.53
C ILE A 122 15.98 1.36 4.37
N PHE A 123 15.42 1.21 3.18
CA PHE A 123 14.01 1.44 2.92
C PHE A 123 13.50 0.35 1.98
N SER A 124 12.19 0.08 2.02
CA SER A 124 11.53 -0.82 1.08
C SER A 124 10.92 -0.03 -0.08
N CYS A 125 11.07 -0.56 -1.30
CA CYS A 125 10.58 0.04 -2.54
C CYS A 125 10.32 -1.03 -3.61
N GLY A 126 9.85 -0.62 -4.79
CA GLY A 126 9.53 -1.49 -5.92
C GLY A 126 8.10 -1.31 -6.40
N ILE A 127 7.82 -1.75 -7.65
CA ILE A 127 6.49 -1.71 -8.28
C ILE A 127 5.89 -3.12 -8.39
N ASP A 128 6.70 -4.12 -8.75
CA ASP A 128 6.21 -5.50 -8.90
C ASP A 128 6.64 -6.41 -7.76
N THR A 129 7.73 -6.06 -7.06
CA THR A 129 8.31 -6.88 -5.99
C THR A 129 8.95 -5.97 -4.96
N ILE A 130 8.65 -6.21 -3.68
CA ILE A 130 9.26 -5.49 -2.58
C ILE A 130 10.76 -5.80 -2.56
N ARG A 131 11.54 -4.73 -2.66
CA ARG A 131 13.00 -4.73 -2.59
C ARG A 131 13.39 -3.85 -1.43
N TYR A 132 14.33 -4.34 -0.63
CA TYR A 132 15.01 -3.53 0.37
C TYR A 132 16.22 -2.91 -0.31
N VAL A 133 16.41 -1.62 -0.09
CA VAL A 133 17.51 -0.85 -0.68
C VAL A 133 18.23 -0.13 0.45
N HIS A 134 19.56 -0.10 0.38
CA HIS A 134 20.36 0.64 1.34
C HIS A 134 20.08 2.15 1.20
N ILE A 135 20.00 2.87 2.32
CA ILE A 135 19.58 4.29 2.35
C ILE A 135 20.46 5.21 1.50
N ARG A 136 21.74 4.85 1.32
CA ARG A 136 22.67 5.57 0.43
C ARG A 136 22.20 5.66 -1.02
N TYR A 137 21.28 4.78 -1.44
CA TYR A 137 20.70 4.76 -2.79
C TYR A 137 19.25 5.26 -2.81
N ALA A 138 18.86 6.06 -1.80
CA ALA A 138 17.53 6.65 -1.69
C ALA A 138 17.24 7.64 -2.83
N LEU A 139 18.25 8.39 -3.27
CA LEU A 139 18.13 9.42 -4.31
C LEU A 139 17.68 8.85 -5.66
N GLU A 140 18.03 7.60 -5.94
CA GLU A 140 17.64 6.88 -7.15
C GLU A 140 16.18 6.40 -7.12
N TRP A 141 15.55 6.39 -5.95
CA TRP A 141 14.17 5.90 -5.74
C TRP A 141 13.16 6.96 -5.34
N GLY A 142 13.60 8.12 -4.87
CA GLY A 142 12.70 9.21 -4.49
C GLY A 142 12.77 10.41 -5.42
N LEU A 143 11.78 11.28 -5.29
CA LEU A 143 11.77 12.58 -5.97
C LEU A 143 12.48 13.61 -5.09
N ASN A 144 13.39 14.36 -5.71
CA ASN A 144 14.05 15.48 -5.06
C ASN A 144 13.17 16.72 -5.14
N ILE A 145 12.69 17.19 -3.99
CA ILE A 145 11.89 18.42 -3.87
C ILE A 145 12.51 19.29 -2.77
N ASP A 146 12.99 20.47 -3.15
CA ASP A 146 13.43 21.55 -2.24
C ASP A 146 14.32 21.12 -1.06
N GLU A 147 15.25 20.18 -1.27
CA GLU A 147 16.19 19.57 -0.27
C GLU A 147 15.69 18.30 0.47
N LYS A 148 14.53 17.74 0.10
CA LYS A 148 14.04 16.45 0.62
C LYS A 148 13.92 15.40 -0.48
N VAL A 149 14.28 14.16 -0.15
CA VAL A 149 13.92 12.98 -0.95
C VAL A 149 12.56 12.50 -0.46
N LEU A 150 11.59 12.45 -1.35
CA LEU A 150 10.26 11.93 -1.04
C LEU A 150 10.05 10.61 -1.76
N PHE A 151 9.70 9.57 -1.00
CA PHE A 151 9.04 8.41 -1.58
C PHE A 151 7.57 8.77 -1.77
N VAL A 152 7.22 9.14 -3.00
CA VAL A 152 5.91 9.72 -3.28
C VAL A 152 4.86 8.61 -3.28
N LYS A 153 4.00 8.63 -2.26
CA LYS A 153 2.78 7.82 -2.26
C LYS A 153 1.79 8.43 -3.26
N PRO A 154 0.82 7.66 -3.78
CA PRO A 154 -0.14 8.19 -4.74
C PRO A 154 -0.97 9.38 -4.22
N TRP A 155 -1.05 9.53 -2.90
CA TRP A 155 -1.74 10.61 -2.19
C TRP A 155 -0.77 11.63 -1.58
N THR A 156 0.44 11.77 -2.09
CA THR A 156 1.41 12.78 -1.65
C THR A 156 1.44 13.94 -2.65
N ASN A 157 1.27 15.16 -2.15
CA ASN A 157 1.39 16.41 -2.90
C ASN A 157 2.86 16.68 -3.28
N ASP A 158 3.06 17.64 -4.18
CA ASP A 158 4.38 18.11 -4.60
C ASP A 158 5.17 18.80 -3.47
N ASP A 159 4.51 19.33 -2.45
CA ASP A 159 5.17 19.86 -1.24
C ASP A 159 5.46 18.78 -0.18
N GLY A 160 5.13 17.51 -0.46
CA GLY A 160 5.28 16.38 0.44
C GLY A 160 4.17 16.25 1.49
N THR A 161 3.14 17.11 1.46
CA THR A 161 1.94 16.95 2.28
C THR A 161 1.02 15.86 1.73
N ILE A 162 -0.01 15.48 2.48
CA ILE A 162 -0.97 14.46 2.06
C ILE A 162 -2.13 15.12 1.31
N ASP A 163 -2.42 14.64 0.10
CA ASP A 163 -3.70 14.85 -0.55
C ASP A 163 -4.77 13.97 0.11
N TYR A 164 -5.44 14.52 1.11
CA TYR A 164 -6.50 13.83 1.86
C TYR A 164 -7.65 13.38 0.97
N SER A 165 -7.92 14.07 -0.14
CA SER A 165 -8.97 13.70 -1.08
C SER A 165 -8.62 12.40 -1.80
N THR A 166 -7.40 12.30 -2.35
CA THR A 166 -6.91 11.06 -2.96
C THR A 166 -6.75 9.94 -1.94
N PHE A 167 -6.24 10.23 -0.75
CA PHE A 167 -6.12 9.23 0.32
C PHE A 167 -7.47 8.67 0.76
N ARG A 168 -8.47 9.54 0.94
CA ARG A 168 -9.86 9.16 1.23
C ARG A 168 -10.36 8.18 0.17
N TRP A 169 -10.26 8.56 -1.10
CA TRP A 169 -10.78 7.76 -2.21
C TRP A 169 -10.12 6.38 -2.28
N MET A 170 -8.79 6.30 -2.15
CA MET A 170 -8.09 5.01 -2.14
C MET A 170 -8.45 4.17 -0.92
N SER A 171 -8.54 4.79 0.26
CA SER A 171 -8.96 4.12 1.49
C SER A 171 -10.39 3.60 1.42
N GLU A 172 -11.29 4.34 0.77
CA GLU A 172 -12.68 3.95 0.55
C GLU A 172 -12.78 2.69 -0.31
N MET A 173 -12.00 2.60 -1.38
CA MET A 173 -11.98 1.40 -2.24
C MET A 173 -11.51 0.16 -1.49
N VAL A 174 -10.43 0.29 -0.70
CA VAL A 174 -9.91 -0.81 0.13
C VAL A 174 -10.94 -1.19 1.20
N PHE A 175 -11.50 -0.21 1.90
CA PHE A 175 -12.50 -0.44 2.94
C PHE A 175 -13.77 -1.11 2.38
N ALA A 176 -14.28 -0.64 1.24
CA ALA A 176 -15.44 -1.24 0.57
C ALA A 176 -15.19 -2.70 0.22
N THR A 177 -13.97 -3.04 -0.25
CA THR A 177 -13.59 -4.42 -0.56
C THR A 177 -13.62 -5.31 0.70
N ILE A 178 -13.10 -4.82 1.84
CA ILE A 178 -13.12 -5.54 3.11
C ILE A 178 -14.56 -5.68 3.64
N TYR A 179 -15.39 -4.65 3.45
CA TYR A 179 -16.79 -4.66 3.87
C TYR A 179 -17.64 -5.67 3.06
N GLU A 180 -17.46 -5.70 1.74
CA GLU A 180 -18.17 -6.63 0.85
C GLU A 180 -17.72 -8.08 1.02
N SER A 181 -16.45 -8.29 1.39
CA SER A 181 -15.85 -9.61 1.60
C SER A 181 -15.28 -9.73 3.01
N PRO A 182 -16.11 -9.97 4.03
CA PRO A 182 -15.62 -10.14 5.40
C PRO A 182 -14.65 -11.32 5.48
N ASP A 183 -13.68 -11.22 6.38
CA ASP A 183 -12.62 -12.20 6.58
C ASP A 183 -11.73 -12.39 5.35
N ILE A 184 -11.56 -11.36 4.51
CA ILE A 184 -10.66 -11.42 3.35
C ILE A 184 -9.20 -11.36 3.81
N THR A 185 -8.34 -12.14 3.14
CA THR A 185 -6.91 -12.15 3.45
C THR A 185 -6.21 -10.93 2.89
N ILE A 186 -5.18 -10.41 3.58
CA ILE A 186 -4.43 -9.24 3.10
C ILE A 186 -3.80 -9.52 1.73
N ALA A 187 -3.35 -10.76 1.49
CA ALA A 187 -2.80 -11.16 0.19
C ALA A 187 -3.84 -11.06 -0.94
N ASN A 188 -5.10 -11.41 -0.67
CA ASN A 188 -6.18 -11.30 -1.65
C ASN A 188 -6.53 -9.83 -1.94
N ILE A 189 -6.54 -8.96 -0.93
CA ILE A 189 -6.74 -7.51 -1.14
C ILE A 189 -5.61 -6.95 -2.02
N LYS A 190 -4.35 -7.25 -1.70
CA LYS A 190 -3.19 -6.84 -2.50
C LYS A 190 -3.27 -7.32 -3.94
N SER A 191 -3.69 -8.56 -4.15
CA SER A 191 -3.91 -9.12 -5.48
C SER A 191 -5.01 -8.38 -6.24
N TYR A 192 -6.13 -8.08 -5.59
CA TYR A 192 -7.26 -7.33 -6.18
C TYR A 192 -6.83 -5.95 -6.68
N PHE A 193 -6.00 -5.25 -5.91
CA PHE A 193 -5.54 -3.89 -6.22
C PHE A 193 -4.22 -3.80 -6.97
N SER A 194 -3.57 -4.93 -7.27
CA SER A 194 -2.22 -5.00 -7.86
C SER A 194 -2.03 -4.18 -9.14
N ASN A 195 -3.10 -4.00 -9.94
CA ASN A 195 -3.07 -3.24 -11.18
C ASN A 195 -3.30 -1.72 -11.00
N VAL A 196 -3.73 -1.30 -9.81
CA VAL A 196 -4.13 0.09 -9.53
C VAL A 196 -3.16 0.76 -8.58
N ILE A 197 -2.69 0.03 -7.57
CA ILE A 197 -1.84 0.57 -6.52
C ILE A 197 -0.88 -0.50 -6.00
N HIS A 198 0.32 -0.07 -5.63
CA HIS A 198 1.34 -0.97 -5.09
C HIS A 198 0.86 -1.67 -3.80
N PRO A 199 1.14 -2.97 -3.62
CA PRO A 199 0.77 -3.71 -2.41
C PRO A 199 1.24 -3.09 -1.08
N VAL A 200 2.37 -2.38 -1.08
CA VAL A 200 2.86 -1.68 0.14
C VAL A 200 1.90 -0.58 0.60
N PHE A 201 1.28 0.13 -0.35
CA PHE A 201 0.33 1.19 -0.05
C PHE A 201 -1.02 0.62 0.41
N ILE A 202 -1.32 -0.63 0.04
CA ILE A 202 -2.44 -1.37 0.62
C ILE A 202 -2.15 -1.70 2.10
N ASP A 203 -0.93 -2.11 2.44
CA ASP A 203 -0.56 -2.33 3.85
C ASP A 203 -0.72 -1.05 4.68
N ASP A 204 -0.25 0.08 4.13
CA ASP A 204 -0.39 1.40 4.75
C ASP A 204 -1.86 1.77 5.01
N ILE A 205 -2.74 1.58 4.02
CA ILE A 205 -4.17 1.86 4.16
C ILE A 205 -4.80 0.93 5.20
N ILE A 206 -4.50 -0.37 5.16
CA ILE A 206 -5.06 -1.32 6.13
C ILE A 206 -4.55 -0.98 7.54
N GLU A 207 -3.27 -0.64 7.70
CA GLU A 207 -2.72 -0.21 8.99
C GLU A 207 -3.40 1.06 9.49
N PHE A 208 -3.63 2.05 8.62
CA PHE A 208 -4.41 3.23 8.96
C PHE A 208 -5.82 2.85 9.45
N LEU A 209 -6.56 2.05 8.68
CA LEU A 209 -7.91 1.60 9.03
C LEU A 209 -7.94 0.83 10.36
N CYS A 210 -6.88 0.07 10.69
CA CYS A 210 -6.73 -0.59 11.98
C CYS A 210 -6.50 0.41 13.11
N LYS A 211 -5.61 1.38 12.92
CA LYS A 211 -5.30 2.41 13.93
C LYS A 211 -6.53 3.23 14.30
N VAL A 212 -7.38 3.53 13.32
CA VAL A 212 -8.63 4.26 13.55
C VAL A 212 -9.82 3.36 13.90
N GLN A 213 -9.56 2.07 14.17
CA GLN A 213 -10.57 1.10 14.62
C GLN A 213 -11.76 0.94 13.66
N ILE A 214 -11.52 1.01 12.36
CA ILE A 214 -12.53 0.69 11.33
C ILE A 214 -12.48 -0.80 10.98
N VAL A 215 -11.28 -1.37 10.94
CA VAL A 215 -11.03 -2.78 10.65
C VAL A 215 -10.13 -3.40 11.70
N GLU A 216 -10.17 -4.72 11.86
CA GLU A 216 -9.23 -5.46 12.68
C GLU A 216 -8.48 -6.51 11.86
N LYS A 217 -7.18 -6.70 12.19
CA LYS A 217 -6.33 -7.78 11.68
C LYS A 217 -6.40 -8.95 12.65
N TYR A 218 -6.45 -10.16 12.11
CA TYR A 218 -6.32 -11.37 12.90
C TYR A 218 -5.69 -12.46 12.04
N ASP A 219 -4.99 -13.39 12.69
CA ASP A 219 -4.30 -14.47 12.01
C ASP A 219 -5.21 -15.71 11.93
N ASP A 220 -5.36 -16.22 10.72
CA ASP A 220 -6.11 -17.43 10.42
C ASP A 220 -5.15 -18.59 10.15
N GLU A 221 -5.41 -19.74 10.77
CA GLU A 221 -4.77 -20.99 10.40
C GLU A 221 -5.47 -21.59 9.18
N ILE A 222 -4.73 -21.70 8.08
CA ILE A 222 -5.21 -22.25 6.82
C ILE A 222 -4.49 -23.56 6.55
N ILE A 223 -5.25 -24.62 6.32
CA ILE A 223 -4.70 -25.87 5.80
C ILE A 223 -4.47 -25.71 4.31
N LYS A 224 -3.20 -25.68 3.94
CA LYS A 224 -2.76 -25.74 2.56
C LYS A 224 -2.48 -27.19 2.19
N ILE A 225 -3.11 -27.62 1.11
CA ILE A 225 -2.91 -28.95 0.56
C ILE A 225 -1.91 -28.82 -0.58
N VAL A 226 -0.70 -29.32 -0.37
CA VAL A 226 0.34 -29.40 -1.39
C VAL A 226 0.32 -30.79 -1.99
N TYR A 227 0.14 -30.86 -3.31
CA TYR A 227 0.21 -32.11 -4.04
C TYR A 227 1.67 -32.35 -4.44
N ILE A 228 2.33 -33.32 -3.77
CA ILE A 228 3.68 -33.76 -4.16
C ILE A 228 3.59 -34.49 -5.51
N ASN A 229 2.50 -35.26 -5.70
CA ASN A 229 2.13 -35.89 -6.97
C ASN A 229 0.62 -36.14 -7.00
N PRO A 230 0.02 -36.62 -8.11
CA PRO A 230 -1.43 -36.80 -8.25
C PRO A 230 -2.09 -37.74 -7.23
N PHE A 231 -1.30 -38.53 -6.49
CA PHE A 231 -1.79 -39.54 -5.54
C PHE A 231 -1.34 -39.28 -4.10
N MET A 232 -0.44 -38.31 -3.88
CA MET A 232 0.08 -37.96 -2.56
C MET A 232 -0.18 -36.49 -2.27
N LYS A 233 -0.91 -36.26 -1.19
CA LYS A 233 -1.16 -34.93 -0.63
C LYS A 233 -0.43 -34.78 0.69
N GLU A 234 0.17 -33.63 0.88
CA GLU A 234 0.72 -33.17 2.15
C GLU A 234 -0.13 -31.99 2.61
N GLU A 235 -0.48 -31.99 3.88
CA GLU A 235 -1.25 -30.92 4.51
C GLU A 235 -0.28 -30.11 5.37
N THR A 236 -0.06 -28.86 4.99
CA THR A 236 0.72 -27.91 5.77
C THR A 236 -0.23 -26.89 6.38
N VAL A 237 -0.06 -26.61 7.66
CA VAL A 237 -0.75 -25.50 8.32
C VAL A 237 0.08 -24.25 8.05
N GLU A 238 -0.51 -23.29 7.34
CA GLU A 238 0.06 -21.97 7.14
C GLU A 238 -0.79 -20.95 7.89
N THR A 239 -0.15 -19.94 8.45
CA THR A 239 -0.84 -18.82 9.08
C THR A 239 -0.94 -17.70 8.06
N GLU A 240 -2.16 -17.21 7.80
CA GLU A 240 -2.40 -16.08 6.91
C GLU A 240 -3.16 -14.98 7.67
N THR A 241 -2.70 -13.74 7.54
CA THR A 241 -3.38 -12.61 8.17
C THR A 241 -4.59 -12.17 7.35
N SER A 242 -5.75 -12.19 8.00
CA SER A 242 -7.03 -11.73 7.47
C SER A 242 -7.47 -10.43 8.11
N VAL A 243 -8.43 -9.76 7.46
CA VAL A 243 -9.05 -8.53 7.96
C VAL A 243 -10.56 -8.59 7.84
N ARG A 244 -11.22 -7.92 8.78
CA ARG A 244 -12.67 -7.73 8.76
C ARG A 244 -13.05 -6.36 9.32
N THR A 245 -14.21 -5.88 8.91
CA THR A 245 -14.76 -4.60 9.40
C THR A 245 -15.33 -4.75 10.80
N LEU A 246 -15.13 -3.72 11.64
CA LEU A 246 -15.84 -3.60 12.90
C LEU A 246 -17.30 -3.14 12.68
N TYR A 247 -18.19 -3.41 13.64
CA TYR A 247 -19.63 -3.18 13.51
C TYR A 247 -20.00 -1.73 13.17
N ASN A 248 -19.23 -0.76 13.68
CA ASN A 248 -19.38 0.67 13.44
C ASN A 248 -18.41 1.23 12.38
N GLY A 249 -17.78 0.36 11.58
CA GLY A 249 -16.74 0.76 10.64
C GLY A 249 -17.21 1.77 9.59
N ILE A 250 -18.44 1.66 9.09
CA ILE A 250 -19.00 2.61 8.11
C ILE A 250 -19.15 4.00 8.73
N ASP A 251 -19.76 4.08 9.92
CA ASP A 251 -20.01 5.35 10.59
C ASP A 251 -18.68 6.03 10.96
N LEU A 252 -17.71 5.26 11.44
CA LEU A 252 -16.36 5.75 11.71
C LEU A 252 -15.65 6.23 10.44
N PHE A 253 -15.72 5.47 9.35
CA PHE A 253 -15.11 5.89 8.08
C PHE A 253 -15.72 7.21 7.58
N ALA A 254 -17.04 7.32 7.59
CA ALA A 254 -17.75 8.53 7.18
C ALA A 254 -17.40 9.74 8.06
N LEU A 255 -17.30 9.52 9.37
CA LEU A 255 -16.93 10.56 10.34
C LEU A 255 -15.49 11.04 10.14
N ILE A 256 -14.55 10.12 9.95
CA ILE A 256 -13.12 10.45 9.78
C ILE A 256 -12.88 11.30 8.53
N PHE A 257 -13.60 10.99 7.46
CA PHE A 257 -13.48 11.71 6.19
C PHE A 257 -14.56 12.78 6.00
N GLU A 258 -15.20 13.22 7.08
CA GLU A 258 -16.19 14.29 7.04
C GLU A 258 -15.55 15.60 6.53
N GLY A 259 -16.17 16.21 5.52
CA GLY A 259 -15.69 17.46 4.92
C GLY A 259 -14.47 17.32 4.01
N ILE A 260 -13.88 16.12 3.87
CA ILE A 260 -12.85 15.85 2.86
C ILE A 260 -13.55 15.47 1.57
N ASP A 261 -13.35 16.22 0.51
CA ASP A 261 -14.00 15.96 -0.77
C ASP A 261 -13.39 14.76 -1.51
N THR A 262 -14.18 14.04 -2.31
CA THR A 262 -13.68 13.00 -3.23
C THR A 262 -13.02 13.69 -4.44
N PRO A 263 -11.90 13.20 -4.99
CA PRO A 263 -11.20 13.88 -6.07
C PRO A 263 -12.04 13.94 -7.34
N GLU A 264 -11.89 15.01 -8.14
CA GLU A 264 -12.73 15.27 -9.31
C GLU A 264 -12.74 14.11 -10.32
N PHE A 265 -11.60 13.47 -10.56
CA PHE A 265 -11.49 12.33 -11.48
C PHE A 265 -12.31 11.11 -11.02
N ALA A 266 -12.52 10.95 -9.71
CA ALA A 266 -13.33 9.87 -9.15
C ALA A 266 -14.83 10.19 -9.24
N ARG A 267 -15.21 11.48 -9.20
CA ARG A 267 -16.60 11.92 -9.40
C ARG A 267 -17.10 11.65 -10.81
N GLN A 268 -16.23 11.77 -11.82
CA GLN A 268 -16.59 11.57 -13.23
C GLN A 268 -17.08 10.14 -13.54
N LYS A 269 -16.64 9.12 -12.79
CA LYS A 269 -17.15 7.74 -12.93
C LYS A 269 -18.60 7.58 -12.48
N HIS A 270 -19.10 8.40 -11.55
CA HIS A 270 -20.49 8.35 -11.09
C HIS A 270 -21.44 9.22 -11.92
N THR A 271 -20.93 10.17 -12.70
CA THR A 271 -21.71 11.01 -13.62
C THR A 271 -21.76 10.52 -15.06
N ASN A 272 -21.05 9.44 -15.41
CA ASN A 272 -21.21 8.80 -16.71
C ASN A 272 -22.54 8.07 -16.78
N GLN A 273 -23.52 8.83 -17.25
CA GLN A 273 -24.79 8.39 -17.80
C GLN A 273 -24.60 7.18 -18.73
N SER A 274 -25.63 6.35 -18.75
CA SER A 274 -25.82 5.18 -19.60
C SER A 274 -25.13 5.28 -20.97
N PRO A 275 -24.48 4.21 -21.49
CA PRO A 275 -23.79 4.19 -22.79
C PRO A 275 -24.65 4.58 -24.00
N HIS A 276 -25.95 4.77 -23.82
CA HIS A 276 -26.88 5.22 -24.85
C HIS A 276 -26.74 6.71 -25.22
N HIS A 277 -26.31 7.60 -24.31
CA HIS A 277 -26.21 9.04 -24.64
C HIS A 277 -24.96 9.40 -25.45
N LEU A 278 -23.83 8.72 -25.22
CA LEU A 278 -22.60 8.93 -26.01
C LEU A 278 -22.71 8.43 -27.46
N ARG A 279 -23.74 7.65 -27.78
CA ARG A 279 -24.05 7.23 -29.15
C ARG A 279 -24.90 8.26 -29.88
N GLU A 280 -25.83 8.90 -29.19
CA GLU A 280 -26.68 9.96 -29.78
C GLU A 280 -25.88 11.24 -30.05
N GLU A 281 -24.93 11.61 -29.19
CA GLU A 281 -24.06 12.78 -29.43
C GLU A 281 -23.07 12.55 -30.58
N ARG A 282 -22.53 11.33 -30.74
CA ARG A 282 -21.70 10.99 -31.91
C ARG A 282 -22.50 10.87 -33.20
N GLU A 283 -23.75 10.40 -33.15
CA GLU A 283 -24.63 10.35 -34.33
C GLU A 283 -25.08 11.77 -34.74
N GLN A 284 -25.26 12.71 -33.79
CA GLN A 284 -25.53 14.12 -34.10
C GLN A 284 -24.30 14.88 -34.63
N GLU A 285 -23.10 14.69 -34.07
CA GLU A 285 -21.88 15.31 -34.62
C GLU A 285 -21.52 14.77 -36.02
N PHE A 286 -21.87 13.51 -36.33
CA PHE A 286 -21.65 12.93 -37.65
C PHE A 286 -22.65 13.45 -38.71
N ASP A 287 -23.91 13.68 -38.32
CA ASP A 287 -24.92 14.27 -39.23
C ASP A 287 -24.69 15.77 -39.48
N GLU A 288 -24.13 16.51 -38.52
CA GLU A 288 -23.76 17.91 -38.71
C GLU A 288 -22.52 18.07 -39.60
N THR A 289 -21.55 17.16 -39.52
CA THR A 289 -20.35 17.19 -40.38
C THR A 289 -20.63 16.72 -41.81
N MET A 290 -21.56 15.79 -42.03
CA MET A 290 -21.99 15.38 -43.38
C MET A 290 -22.88 16.41 -44.11
N ASN A 291 -23.52 17.33 -43.39
CA ASN A 291 -24.30 18.42 -44.01
C ASN A 291 -23.44 19.63 -44.43
N VAL A 292 -22.21 19.75 -43.92
CA VAL A 292 -21.30 20.85 -44.30
C VAL A 292 -20.49 20.48 -45.55
N GLU A 293 -20.17 19.20 -45.77
CA GLU A 293 -19.43 18.77 -46.97
C GLU A 293 -20.28 18.75 -48.26
N ASN A 294 -21.61 18.69 -48.16
CA ASN A 294 -22.50 18.78 -49.32
C ASN A 294 -22.85 20.22 -49.76
N PHE A 295 -22.38 21.25 -49.05
CA PHE A 295 -22.59 22.66 -49.43
C PHE A 295 -21.35 23.33 -50.04
N ALA A 296 -20.22 22.61 -50.15
CA ALA A 296 -18.94 23.14 -50.65
C ALA A 296 -18.64 22.81 -52.13
N GLU A 297 -19.48 22.04 -52.82
CA GLU A 297 -19.24 21.62 -54.22
C GLU A 297 -20.11 22.31 -55.29
N GLU A 298 -20.90 23.34 -54.96
CA GLU A 298 -21.81 23.97 -55.95
C GLU A 298 -21.56 25.46 -56.24
N THR A 299 -20.36 25.98 -55.97
CA THR A 299 -19.98 27.33 -56.42
C THR A 299 -18.52 27.39 -56.84
N LEU A 300 -18.17 26.88 -58.02
CA LEU A 300 -16.92 27.22 -58.73
C LEU A 300 -16.95 26.70 -60.18
N ASP A 301 -17.91 27.15 -61.00
CA ASP A 301 -17.67 27.25 -62.45
C ASP A 301 -18.69 28.18 -63.13
N GLU A 302 -18.34 29.46 -63.29
CA GLU A 302 -18.82 30.35 -64.37
C GLU A 302 -18.12 31.71 -64.26
N SER A 303 -16.82 31.74 -64.57
CA SER A 303 -16.15 32.88 -65.23
C SER A 303 -14.68 32.57 -65.45
N MET A 304 -14.36 31.91 -66.57
CA MET A 304 -13.32 32.33 -67.52
C MET A 304 -13.20 31.27 -68.64
N LEU A 305 -13.48 31.72 -69.87
CA LEU A 305 -13.36 31.10 -71.20
C LEU A 305 -14.60 30.40 -71.77
#